data_AF-A0A9W8GED1-F1
#
_entry.id   AF-A0A9W8GED1-F1
#
_cell.length_a   1.000
_cell.length_b   1.000
_cell.length_c   1.000
_cell.angle_alpha   90.00
_cell.angle_beta   90.00
_cell.angle_gamma   90.00
#
_symmetry.space_group_name_H-M   'P 1'
#
loop_
_entity.id
_entity.type
_entity.pdbx_description
1 polymer ?
#
loop_
_entity_poly.entity_id
_entity_poly.type
_entity_poly.pdbx_seq_one_letter_code
_entity_poly.pdbx_strand_id
1 'polypeptide(L)'
;MDPASFDKVIVIDGTWRQAKGMLRHSPKLRNMRKVTVSPRRTKFWRYQNFDDSYMATIEAIYFLYRDSVLSGYNGEYDALMYFFKYFYDFIQSEYASNPEKHFHVKHQKGYIAYETAVPSTSLRQTKPSVVPDANYDFDALDLGLAFQEPLENQQDEA
;
A
#
# COMPACT_ATOMS: atom_id res chain seq x y z
N MET A 1 7.38 -16.21 5.61
CA MET A 1 6.22 -17.16 5.54
C MET A 1 6.51 -18.07 4.36
N ASP A 2 6.41 -19.39 4.49
CA ASP A 2 6.48 -20.27 3.32
C ASP A 2 5.12 -20.25 2.58
N PRO A 3 5.02 -19.70 1.36
CA PRO A 3 3.76 -19.61 0.63
C PRO A 3 3.26 -20.95 0.14
N ALA A 4 4.17 -21.91 -0.10
CA ALA A 4 3.80 -23.27 -0.48
C ALA A 4 3.03 -24.00 0.64
N SER A 5 3.05 -23.46 1.86
CA SER A 5 2.29 -23.98 2.99
C SER A 5 0.80 -23.56 3.04
N PHE A 6 0.28 -22.90 1.99
CA PHE A 6 -1.11 -22.43 1.92
C PHE A 6 -1.76 -22.73 0.58
N ASP A 7 -2.96 -23.33 0.61
CA ASP A 7 -3.75 -23.59 -0.61
C ASP A 7 -4.64 -22.40 -1.00
N LYS A 8 -5.05 -21.60 -0.01
CA LYS A 8 -6.08 -20.55 -0.17
C LYS A 8 -5.79 -19.38 0.75
N VAL A 9 -6.05 -18.18 0.24
CA VAL A 9 -6.03 -16.93 0.99
C VAL A 9 -7.45 -16.42 1.12
N ILE A 10 -7.84 -16.00 2.32
CA ILE A 10 -9.12 -15.34 2.59
C ILE A 10 -8.81 -13.93 3.08
N VAL A 11 -9.35 -12.95 2.37
CA VAL A 11 -9.21 -11.53 2.70
C VAL A 11 -10.54 -11.01 3.24
N ILE A 12 -10.50 -10.31 4.36
CA ILE A 12 -11.66 -9.66 4.98
C ILE A 12 -11.57 -8.19 4.65
N ASP A 13 -12.41 -7.73 3.72
CA ASP A 13 -12.47 -6.31 3.36
C ASP A 13 -13.47 -5.54 4.23
N GLY A 14 -13.10 -4.33 4.61
CA GLY A 14 -13.91 -3.44 5.44
C GLY A 14 -13.06 -2.50 6.27
N THR A 15 -13.70 -1.65 7.07
CA THR A 15 -12.95 -0.83 8.03
C THR A 15 -12.26 -1.71 9.07
N TRP A 16 -11.13 -1.24 9.63
CA TRP A 16 -10.42 -1.94 10.71
C TRP A 16 -11.32 -2.40 11.86
N ARG A 17 -12.31 -1.58 12.23
CA ARG A 17 -13.30 -1.93 13.25
C ARG A 17 -14.21 -3.09 12.81
N GLN A 18 -14.69 -3.05 11.56
CA GLN A 18 -15.52 -4.13 11.00
C GLN A 18 -14.73 -5.43 10.87
N ALA A 19 -13.50 -5.39 10.33
CA ALA A 19 -12.65 -6.56 10.18
C ALA A 19 -12.33 -7.21 11.54
N LYS A 20 -11.99 -6.40 12.55
CA LYS A 20 -11.80 -6.87 13.94
C LYS A 20 -13.07 -7.49 14.51
N GLY A 21 -14.24 -6.91 14.21
CA GLY A 21 -15.54 -7.46 14.58
C GLY A 21 -15.81 -8.82 13.93
N MET A 22 -15.61 -8.94 12.62
CA MET A 22 -15.80 -10.18 11.87
C MET A 22 -14.87 -11.29 12.37
N LEU A 23 -13.60 -10.98 12.61
CA LEU A 23 -12.61 -11.93 13.11
C LEU A 23 -12.98 -12.47 14.50
N ARG A 24 -13.55 -11.61 15.37
CA ARG A 24 -13.93 -11.98 16.74
C ARG A 24 -15.20 -12.82 16.80
N HIS A 25 -16.20 -12.50 15.98
CA HIS A 25 -17.54 -13.07 16.11
C HIS A 25 -17.84 -14.18 15.09
N SER A 26 -16.95 -14.44 14.13
CA SER A 26 -17.14 -15.54 13.17
C SER A 26 -16.50 -16.83 13.68
N PRO A 27 -17.28 -17.87 14.03
CA PRO A 27 -16.73 -19.15 14.47
C PRO A 27 -15.86 -19.81 13.39
N LYS A 28 -16.19 -19.60 12.11
CA LYS A 28 -15.47 -20.15 10.96
C LYS A 28 -14.05 -19.59 10.83
N LEU A 29 -13.82 -18.35 11.26
CA LEU A 29 -12.52 -17.68 11.16
C LEU A 29 -11.62 -17.94 12.38
N ARG A 30 -12.17 -18.45 13.48
CA ARG A 30 -11.44 -18.65 14.74
C ARG A 30 -10.28 -19.64 14.62
N ASN A 31 -10.47 -20.70 13.84
CA ASN A 31 -9.52 -21.79 13.67
C ASN A 31 -8.65 -21.65 12.40
N MET A 32 -8.78 -20.54 11.67
CA MET A 32 -7.95 -20.29 10.49
C MET A 32 -6.59 -19.73 10.90
N ARG A 33 -5.53 -20.18 10.21
CA ARG A 33 -4.19 -19.60 10.34
C ARG A 33 -4.23 -18.14 9.93
N LYS A 34 -3.71 -17.27 10.79
CA LYS A 34 -3.63 -15.82 10.55
C LYS A 34 -2.19 -15.49 10.23
N VAL A 35 -2.00 -14.67 9.21
CA VAL A 35 -0.69 -14.16 8.81
C VAL A 35 -0.69 -12.65 8.96
N THR A 36 0.44 -12.11 9.39
CA THR A 36 0.66 -10.67 9.50
C THR A 36 1.71 -10.31 8.45
N VAL A 37 1.34 -9.40 7.55
CA VAL A 37 2.28 -8.76 6.65
C VAL A 37 3.07 -7.74 7.46
N SER A 38 4.38 -7.64 7.24
CA SER A 38 5.23 -6.68 7.95
C SER A 38 4.68 -5.25 7.80
N PRO A 39 4.64 -4.44 8.88
CA PRO A 39 4.21 -3.05 8.82
C PRO A 39 5.03 -2.27 7.79
N ARG A 40 4.35 -1.50 6.96
CA ARG A 40 4.93 -0.65 5.93
C ARG A 40 4.12 0.63 5.85
N ARG A 41 4.79 1.72 5.47
CA ARG A 41 4.10 2.98 5.24
C ARG A 41 3.17 2.87 4.03
N THR A 42 1.88 2.98 4.27
CA THR A 42 0.83 2.97 3.26
C THR A 42 0.97 4.16 2.32
N LYS A 43 0.67 3.94 1.04
CA LYS A 43 0.46 4.98 0.04
C LYS A 43 -1.03 5.29 -0.15
N PHE A 44 -1.89 4.76 0.73
CA PHE A 44 -3.33 4.97 0.65
C PHE A 44 -3.67 6.44 0.86
N TRP A 45 -4.24 7.05 -0.17
CA TRP A 45 -4.49 8.48 -0.23
C TRP A 45 -5.80 8.89 0.46
N ARG A 46 -6.65 7.95 0.88
CA ARG A 46 -7.88 8.35 1.58
C ARG A 46 -7.61 8.51 3.06
N TYR A 47 -8.33 9.43 3.68
CA TYR A 47 -8.32 9.60 5.12
C TYR A 47 -8.57 8.28 5.85
N GLN A 48 -7.81 8.07 6.91
CA GLN A 48 -8.01 7.00 7.88
C GLN A 48 -7.69 7.49 9.29
N ASN A 49 -8.26 6.82 10.30
CA ASN A 49 -8.13 7.17 11.72
C ASN A 49 -6.93 6.50 12.42
N PHE A 50 -6.08 5.80 11.68
CA PHE A 50 -4.87 5.17 12.21
C PHE A 50 -3.62 5.80 11.60
N ASP A 51 -2.46 5.40 12.11
CA ASP A 51 -1.16 5.82 11.59
C ASP A 51 -0.88 5.18 10.22
N ASP A 52 0.15 5.67 9.55
CA ASP A 52 0.49 5.28 8.17
C ASP A 52 1.02 3.85 8.03
N SER A 53 1.12 3.05 9.10
CA SER A 53 1.36 1.60 8.97
C SER A 53 0.11 0.80 8.57
N TYR A 54 -1.07 1.42 8.61
CA TYR A 54 -2.36 0.78 8.33
C TYR A 54 -2.66 0.80 6.83
N MET A 55 -2.19 -0.25 6.15
CA MET A 55 -2.33 -0.47 4.72
C MET A 55 -3.79 -0.70 4.28
N ALA A 56 -4.09 -0.32 3.03
CA ALA A 56 -5.31 -0.70 2.36
C ALA A 56 -5.36 -2.21 2.09
N THR A 57 -6.57 -2.77 1.91
CA THR A 57 -6.77 -4.18 1.59
C THR A 57 -5.94 -4.63 0.39
N ILE A 58 -5.84 -3.80 -0.66
CA ILE A 58 -5.08 -4.13 -1.87
C ILE A 58 -3.56 -4.16 -1.63
N GLU A 59 -3.03 -3.24 -0.81
CA GLU A 59 -1.62 -3.25 -0.42
C GLU A 59 -1.30 -4.50 0.40
N ALA A 60 -2.18 -4.89 1.32
CA ALA A 60 -1.99 -6.10 2.11
C ALA A 60 -1.96 -7.37 1.22
N ILE A 61 -2.81 -7.43 0.19
CA ILE A 61 -2.80 -8.53 -0.80
C ILE A 61 -1.49 -8.50 -1.61
N TYR A 62 -1.10 -7.33 -2.12
CA TYR A 62 0.12 -7.16 -2.89
C TYR A 62 1.35 -7.63 -2.09
N PHE A 63 1.54 -7.11 -0.88
CA PHE A 63 2.67 -7.49 -0.04
C PHE A 63 2.62 -8.94 0.41
N LEU A 64 1.44 -9.53 0.60
CA LEU A 64 1.32 -10.95 0.90
C LEU A 64 1.91 -11.81 -0.23
N TYR A 65 1.62 -11.49 -1.49
CA TYR A 65 2.13 -12.22 -2.65
C TYR A 65 3.58 -11.88 -2.97
N ARG A 66 3.96 -10.60 -2.89
CA ARG A 66 5.33 -10.13 -3.07
C ARG A 66 6.29 -10.80 -2.08
N ASP A 67 5.97 -10.74 -0.78
CA ASP A 67 6.80 -11.34 0.28
C ASP A 67 6.76 -12.87 0.25
N SER A 68 5.89 -13.44 -0.58
CA SER A 68 5.79 -14.87 -0.83
C SER A 68 6.81 -15.35 -1.87
N VAL A 69 7.41 -14.48 -2.69
CA VAL A 69 8.37 -14.93 -3.71
C VAL A 69 9.74 -15.15 -3.07
N LEU A 70 10.15 -16.42 -2.90
CA LEU A 70 11.42 -16.79 -2.26
C LEU A 70 12.65 -16.50 -3.13
N SER A 71 12.49 -16.48 -4.46
CA SER A 71 13.57 -16.33 -5.44
C SER A 71 13.97 -14.87 -5.74
N GLY A 72 13.49 -13.92 -4.95
CA GLY A 72 13.56 -12.49 -5.27
C GLY A 72 12.36 -12.08 -6.12
N TYR A 73 11.74 -10.96 -5.73
CA TYR A 73 10.59 -10.37 -6.41
C TYR A 73 11.04 -9.58 -7.66
N ASN A 74 10.41 -9.83 -8.80
CA ASN A 74 10.72 -9.18 -10.08
C ASN A 74 9.48 -8.52 -10.72
N GLY A 75 8.52 -8.09 -9.90
CA GLY A 75 7.33 -7.39 -10.37
C GLY A 75 6.17 -8.31 -10.80
N GLU A 76 6.19 -9.59 -10.43
CA GLU A 76 5.18 -10.58 -10.82
C GLU A 76 3.75 -10.17 -10.42
N TYR A 77 3.62 -9.32 -9.41
CA TYR A 77 2.34 -8.86 -8.87
C TYR A 77 2.10 -7.36 -9.03
N ASP A 78 2.97 -6.63 -9.71
CA ASP A 78 2.88 -5.16 -9.83
C ASP A 78 1.60 -4.71 -10.55
N ALA A 79 1.14 -5.51 -11.51
CA ALA A 79 -0.11 -5.26 -12.22
C ALA A 79 -1.33 -5.17 -11.28
N LEU A 80 -1.29 -5.82 -10.10
CA LEU A 80 -2.32 -5.71 -9.07
C LEU A 80 -2.48 -4.26 -8.57
N MET A 81 -1.37 -3.51 -8.56
CA MET A 81 -1.32 -2.14 -8.07
C MET A 81 -1.63 -1.10 -9.16
N TYR A 82 -1.96 -1.51 -10.40
CA TYR A 82 -2.16 -0.60 -11.52
C TYR A 82 -3.13 0.56 -11.21
N PHE A 83 -4.38 0.23 -10.87
CA PHE A 83 -5.39 1.26 -10.58
C PHE A 83 -5.07 2.04 -9.31
N PHE A 84 -4.48 1.37 -8.32
CA PHE A 84 -4.09 2.03 -7.08
C PHE A 84 -3.05 3.13 -7.35
N LYS A 85 -1.99 2.81 -8.10
CA LYS A 85 -0.99 3.78 -8.55
C LYS A 85 -1.58 4.85 -9.45
N TYR A 86 -2.42 4.48 -10.42
CA TYR A 86 -3.07 5.46 -11.30
C TYR A 86 -3.86 6.50 -10.51
N PHE A 87 -4.69 6.09 -9.55
CA PHE A 87 -5.46 7.02 -8.73
C PHE A 87 -4.58 7.81 -7.77
N TYR A 88 -3.53 7.19 -7.21
CA TYR A 88 -2.53 7.89 -6.43
C TYR A 88 -1.92 9.04 -7.25
N ASP A 89 -1.32 8.73 -8.41
CA ASP A 89 -0.68 9.71 -9.29
C ASP A 89 -1.67 10.78 -9.77
N PHE A 90 -2.89 10.38 -10.14
CA PHE A 90 -3.95 11.30 -10.55
C PHE A 90 -4.25 12.34 -9.46
N ILE A 91 -4.36 11.90 -8.21
CA ILE A 91 -4.64 12.79 -7.08
C ILE A 91 -3.43 13.67 -6.78
N GLN A 92 -2.22 13.11 -6.75
CA GLN A 92 -1.00 13.90 -6.59
C GLN A 92 -0.92 15.02 -7.64
N SER A 93 -1.17 14.68 -8.90
CA SER A 93 -1.14 15.60 -10.03
C SER A 93 -2.23 16.67 -9.96
N GLU A 94 -3.45 16.28 -9.57
CA GLU A 94 -4.59 17.19 -9.46
C GLU A 94 -4.37 18.22 -8.34
N TYR A 95 -3.76 17.85 -7.21
CA TYR A 95 -3.44 18.80 -6.15
C TYR A 95 -2.20 19.64 -6.45
N ALA A 96 -1.18 19.07 -7.09
CA ALA A 96 -0.01 19.81 -7.54
C ALA A 96 -0.37 20.90 -8.57
N SER A 97 -1.35 20.61 -9.44
CA SER A 97 -1.79 21.54 -10.49
C SER A 97 -2.76 22.62 -9.99
N ASN A 98 -3.30 22.49 -8.79
CA ASN A 98 -4.32 23.39 -8.22
C ASN A 98 -3.95 23.75 -6.76
N PRO A 99 -2.87 24.53 -6.55
CA PRO A 99 -2.35 24.84 -5.21
C PRO A 99 -3.34 25.61 -4.33
N GLU A 100 -4.34 26.27 -4.93
CA GLU A 100 -5.43 26.93 -4.23
C GLU A 100 -6.45 25.95 -3.63
N LYS A 101 -6.44 24.67 -4.02
CA LYS A 101 -7.34 23.67 -3.40
C LYS A 101 -6.95 23.43 -1.96
N HIS A 102 -7.91 23.64 -1.07
CA HIS A 102 -7.71 23.42 0.34
C HIS A 102 -7.91 21.96 0.69
N PHE A 103 -6.97 21.40 1.43
CA PHE A 103 -7.14 20.09 2.04
C PHE A 103 -8.24 20.16 3.09
N HIS A 104 -9.18 19.21 3.04
CA HIS A 104 -9.96 18.91 4.21
C HIS A 104 -9.00 18.56 5.37
N VAL A 105 -9.32 18.97 6.60
CA VAL A 105 -8.53 18.69 7.83
C VAL A 105 -8.23 17.21 8.09
N LYS A 106 -8.81 16.32 7.28
CA LYS A 106 -8.68 14.88 7.33
C LYS A 106 -7.54 14.36 6.44
N HIS A 107 -6.76 15.21 5.77
CA HIS A 107 -5.60 14.73 5.03
C HIS A 107 -4.41 14.53 5.97
N GLN A 108 -3.63 13.47 5.73
CA GLN A 108 -2.43 13.17 6.51
C GLN A 108 -1.32 14.19 6.24
N LYS A 109 -0.35 14.32 7.16
CA LYS A 109 0.83 15.16 6.92
C LYS A 109 1.64 14.58 5.76
N GLY A 110 2.03 15.42 4.80
CA GLY A 110 2.71 14.96 3.59
C GLY A 110 1.82 14.20 2.61
N TYR A 111 0.50 14.43 2.68
CA TYR A 111 -0.50 13.78 1.82
C TYR A 111 -0.21 13.96 0.32
N ILE A 112 0.22 15.16 -0.07
CA ILE A 112 0.67 15.44 -1.43
C ILE A 112 2.19 15.54 -1.45
N ALA A 113 2.82 14.68 -2.23
CA ALA A 113 4.24 14.66 -2.50
C ALA A 113 4.56 15.67 -3.62
N TYR A 114 4.43 16.96 -3.31
CA TYR A 114 4.60 18.05 -4.28
C TYR A 114 5.95 18.02 -5.02
N GLU A 115 7.00 17.51 -4.37
CA GLU A 115 8.35 17.43 -4.94
C GLU A 115 8.49 16.38 -6.06
N THR A 116 7.63 15.35 -6.05
CA THR A 116 7.67 14.25 -7.02
C THR A 116 6.42 14.18 -7.91
N ALA A 117 5.40 14.99 -7.61
CA ALA A 117 4.17 15.03 -8.37
C ALA A 117 4.39 15.63 -9.77
N VAL A 118 4.10 14.85 -10.81
CA VAL A 118 4.16 15.33 -12.21
C VAL A 118 2.88 16.12 -12.52
N PRO A 119 2.95 17.34 -13.07
CA PRO A 119 1.76 18.12 -13.40
C PRO A 119 0.80 17.40 -14.36
N SER A 120 -0.50 17.55 -14.09
CA SER A 120 -1.61 16.82 -14.74
C SER A 120 -1.71 17.01 -16.27
N THR A 121 -1.05 18.03 -16.81
CA THR A 121 -0.96 18.30 -18.26
C THR A 121 -0.42 17.10 -19.04
N SER A 122 0.35 16.22 -18.38
CA SER A 122 0.98 15.03 -18.97
C SER A 122 0.10 13.76 -18.95
N LEU A 123 -0.85 13.64 -18.02
CA LEU A 123 -1.65 12.42 -17.82
C LEU A 123 -2.95 12.38 -18.64
N ARG A 124 -3.47 13.55 -19.06
CA ARG A 124 -4.77 13.64 -19.79
C ARG A 124 -4.72 13.16 -21.24
N GLN A 125 -3.53 12.90 -21.80
CA GLN A 125 -3.38 12.47 -23.20
C GLN A 125 -3.36 10.95 -23.39
N THR A 126 -3.17 10.16 -22.34
CA THR A 126 -3.19 8.70 -22.43
C THR A 126 -4.56 8.17 -22.04
N LYS A 127 -5.43 7.90 -23.03
CA LYS A 127 -6.51 6.91 -22.82
C LYS A 127 -5.84 5.60 -22.37
N PRO A 128 -6.26 4.97 -21.25
CA PRO A 128 -5.71 3.68 -20.87
C PRO A 128 -6.26 2.63 -21.84
N SER A 129 -5.57 2.44 -22.96
CA SER A 129 -5.92 1.43 -23.97
C SER A 129 -4.99 0.22 -23.92
N VAL A 130 -4.00 0.21 -23.03
CA VAL A 130 -3.05 -0.89 -22.86
C VAL A 130 -2.71 -1.01 -21.38
N VAL A 131 -2.84 -2.21 -20.82
CA VAL A 131 -2.26 -2.56 -19.51
C VAL A 131 -0.76 -2.32 -19.64
N PRO A 132 -0.10 -1.50 -18.79
CA PRO A 132 1.29 -1.15 -18.99
C PRO A 132 2.17 -2.39 -19.03
N ASP A 133 3.19 -2.33 -19.87
CA ASP A 133 4.21 -3.36 -20.06
C ASP A 133 4.87 -3.72 -18.71
N ALA A 134 5.47 -4.92 -18.65
CA ALA A 134 5.94 -5.63 -17.45
C ALA A 134 6.96 -4.90 -16.52
N ASN A 135 7.25 -3.62 -16.74
CA ASN A 135 8.16 -2.79 -15.97
C ASN A 135 7.42 -1.83 -15.01
N TYR A 136 6.36 -2.31 -14.34
CA TYR A 136 5.49 -1.49 -13.47
C TYR A 136 5.98 -1.46 -12.03
N ASP A 137 7.23 -1.05 -11.80
CA ASP A 137 7.86 -1.17 -10.48
C ASP A 137 7.16 -0.33 -9.39
N PHE A 138 6.35 -0.99 -8.57
CA PHE A 138 5.66 -0.36 -7.44
C PHE A 138 6.64 -0.06 -6.28
N ASP A 139 7.74 -0.80 -6.18
CA ASP A 139 8.75 -0.64 -5.13
C ASP A 139 9.71 0.52 -5.44
N ALA A 140 10.00 0.80 -6.72
CA ALA A 140 10.74 1.98 -7.18
C ALA A 140 9.99 3.31 -6.97
N LEU A 141 8.76 3.28 -6.45
CA LEU A 141 8.14 4.42 -5.78
C LEU A 141 8.81 4.65 -4.40
N ASP A 142 10.14 4.72 -4.39
CA ASP A 142 10.90 5.34 -3.33
C ASP A 142 10.62 6.84 -3.39
N LEU A 143 9.59 7.27 -2.66
CA LEU A 143 9.15 8.66 -2.53
C LEU A 143 10.15 9.53 -1.74
N GLY A 144 11.45 9.23 -1.78
CA GLY A 144 12.50 9.96 -1.05
C GLY A 144 12.32 9.95 0.47
N LEU A 145 11.59 8.98 1.01
CA LEU A 145 11.37 8.82 2.44
C LEU A 145 12.21 7.66 2.91
N ALA A 146 13.50 7.97 3.15
CA ALA A 146 14.47 7.03 3.68
C ALA A 146 13.86 6.22 4.83
N PHE A 147 13.86 4.89 4.67
CA PHE A 147 13.71 3.97 5.77
C PHE A 147 14.89 4.18 6.71
N GLN A 148 14.65 4.87 7.83
CA GLN A 148 15.56 4.81 8.94
C GLN A 148 15.21 3.50 9.67
N GLU A 149 16.06 2.50 9.51
CA GLU A 149 15.95 1.27 10.30
C GLU A 149 15.84 1.65 11.78
N PRO A 150 14.91 1.07 12.55
CA PRO A 150 14.92 1.25 13.98
C PRO A 150 16.26 0.72 14.50
N LEU A 151 17.01 1.58 15.19
CA LEU A 151 18.25 1.22 15.87
C LEU A 151 17.99 -0.05 16.70
N GLU A 152 18.60 -1.15 16.28
CA GLU A 152 18.73 -2.35 17.09
C GLU A 152 19.53 -1.94 18.33
N ASN A 153 18.84 -1.85 19.48
CA ASN A 153 19.51 -1.80 20.76
C ASN A 153 20.22 -3.13 20.98
N GLN A 154 21.48 -3.17 20.57
CA GLN A 154 22.48 -4.04 21.18
C GLN A 154 22.75 -3.54 22.61
N GLN A 155 22.97 -4.50 23.52
CA GLN A 155 23.35 -4.35 24.94
C GLN A 155 22.11 -4.13 25.84
N ASP A 156 21.78 -5.04 26.77
CA ASP A 156 22.64 -5.54 27.83
C ASP A 156 22.66 -7.08 27.98
N GLU A 157 23.84 -7.67 27.78
CA GLU A 157 24.31 -8.78 28.61
C GLU A 157 25.12 -8.18 29.77
N ALA A 158 24.62 -8.37 31.00
CA ALA A 158 25.39 -8.51 32.23
C ALA A 158 24.48 -9.09 33.33
#